data_AF-A0A354UTD7-F1
#
_entry.id   AF-A0A354UTD7-F1
#
_cell.length_a   1.000
_cell.length_b   1.000
_cell.length_c   1.000
_cell.angle_alpha   90.00
_cell.angle_beta   90.00
_cell.angle_gamma   90.00
#
_symmetry.space_group_name_H-M   'P 1'
#
loop_
_entity.id
_entity.type
_entity.pdbx_description
1 polymer ?
#
loop_
_entity_poly.entity_id
_entity_poly.type
_entity_poly.pdbx_seq_one_letter_code
_entity_poly.pdbx_strand_id
1 'polypeptide(L)' 'EFVFTAGEQEFYAERGFQNEPQRCKACRDARKNATRAPREFYTATCARCGGEAKVPFQPKTDRPVYCSECFAQMRANG' A
#
# COMPACT_ATOMS: atom_id res chain seq x y z
N GLU A 1 -13.84 -12.13 -20.36
CA GLU A 1 -15.13 -11.99 -19.67
C GLU A 1 -15.18 -12.97 -18.50
N PHE A 2 -15.79 -12.60 -17.39
CA PHE A 2 -16.00 -13.53 -16.27
C PHE A 2 -17.38 -13.28 -15.67
N VAL A 3 -18.00 -14.32 -15.11
CA VAL A 3 -19.36 -14.26 -14.58
C VAL A 3 -19.30 -13.90 -13.10
N PHE A 4 -20.03 -12.85 -12.70
CA PHE A 4 -20.27 -12.52 -11.30
C PHE A 4 -21.49 -13.29 -10.80
N THR A 5 -21.23 -14.47 -10.24
CA THR A 5 -22.26 -15.47 -9.91
C THR A 5 -23.16 -15.03 -8.76
N ALA A 6 -24.34 -15.61 -8.63
CA ALA A 6 -25.29 -15.30 -7.55
C ALA A 6 -24.66 -15.45 -6.15
N GLY A 7 -23.88 -16.50 -5.91
CA GLY A 7 -23.17 -16.69 -4.64
C GLY A 7 -22.09 -15.63 -4.38
N GLU A 8 -21.45 -15.08 -5.42
CA GLU A 8 -20.53 -13.95 -5.27
C GLU A 8 -21.28 -12.64 -4.97
N GLN A 9 -22.48 -12.44 -5.54
CA GLN A 9 -23.33 -11.28 -5.24
C GLN A 9 -23.79 -11.28 -3.77
N GLU A 10 -24.22 -12.43 -3.26
CA GLU A 10 -24.59 -12.61 -1.85
C GLU A 10 -23.42 -12.30 -0.92
N PHE A 11 -22.23 -12.85 -1.21
CA PHE A 11 -21.01 -12.57 -0.45
C PHE A 11 -20.65 -11.08 -0.45
N TYR A 12 -20.81 -10.38 -1.58
CA TYR A 12 -20.52 -8.95 -1.66
C TYR A 12 -21.54 -8.12 -0.85
N ALA A 13 -22.82 -8.50 -0.88
CA ALA A 13 -23.87 -7.86 -0.11
C ALA A 13 -23.66 -8.01 1.42
N GLU A 14 -23.33 -9.22 1.90
CA GLU A 14 -23.04 -9.48 3.32
C GLU A 14 -21.84 -8.67 3.83
N ARG A 15 -20.85 -8.42 2.97
CA ARG A 15 -19.66 -7.63 3.31
C ARG A 15 -19.85 -6.12 3.15
N GLY A 16 -21.03 -5.68 2.69
CA GLY A 16 -21.33 -4.28 2.43
C GLY A 16 -20.54 -3.70 1.25
N PHE A 17 -20.07 -4.53 0.32
CA PHE A 17 -19.38 -4.05 -0.88
C PHE A 17 -20.39 -3.51 -1.89
N GLN A 18 -20.32 -2.21 -2.14
CA GLN A 18 -21.22 -1.50 -3.07
C GLN A 18 -20.80 -1.63 -4.54
N ASN A 19 -19.59 -2.14 -4.81
CA ASN A 19 -19.02 -2.19 -6.15
C ASN A 19 -18.89 -3.64 -6.63
N GLU A 20 -19.32 -3.88 -7.86
CA GLU A 20 -19.15 -5.18 -8.52
C GLU A 20 -17.67 -5.45 -8.85
N PRO A 21 -17.24 -6.72 -8.82
CA PRO A 21 -15.89 -7.08 -9.19
C PRO A 21 -15.61 -6.65 -10.63
N GLN A 22 -14.54 -5.88 -10.82
CA GLN A 22 -14.09 -5.41 -12.12
C GLN A 22 -13.19 -6.42 -12.85
N ARG A 23 -12.71 -7.44 -12.13
CA ARG A 23 -11.72 -8.42 -12.60
C ARG A 23 -11.99 -9.78 -11.97
N CYS A 24 -11.79 -10.84 -12.75
CA CYS A 24 -11.91 -12.20 -12.22
C CYS A 24 -10.84 -12.47 -11.16
N LYS A 25 -11.04 -13.52 -10.36
CA LYS A 25 -10.09 -13.92 -9.31
C LYS A 25 -8.67 -14.08 -9.85
N ALA A 26 -8.48 -14.75 -10.99
CA ALA A 26 -7.16 -14.94 -11.59
C ALA A 26 -6.49 -13.60 -11.98
N CYS A 27 -7.23 -12.67 -12.59
CA CYS A 27 -6.72 -11.34 -12.92
C CYS A 27 -6.40 -10.50 -11.67
N ARG A 28 -7.18 -10.65 -10.59
CA ARG A 28 -6.91 -10.00 -9.30
C ARG A 28 -5.66 -10.58 -8.66
N ASP A 29 -5.52 -11.89 -8.64
CA ASP A 29 -4.37 -12.60 -8.07
C ASP A 29 -3.09 -12.29 -8.86
N ALA A 30 -3.15 -12.31 -10.19
CA ALA A 30 -2.04 -11.93 -11.06
C ALA A 30 -1.59 -10.49 -10.80
N ARG A 31 -2.52 -9.54 -10.66
CA ARG A 31 -2.17 -8.14 -10.35
C ARG A 31 -1.55 -8.01 -8.97
N LYS A 32 -2.12 -8.67 -7.96
CA LYS A 32 -1.61 -8.67 -6.58
C LYS A 32 -0.19 -9.25 -6.52
N ASN A 33 0.09 -10.29 -7.30
CA ASN A 33 1.42 -10.89 -7.39
C ASN A 33 2.39 -10.01 -8.18
N ALA A 34 1.94 -9.34 -9.24
CA ALA A 34 2.78 -8.40 -10.00
C ALA A 34 3.25 -7.20 -9.16
N THR A 35 2.42 -6.70 -8.23
CA THR A 35 2.83 -5.64 -7.28
C THR A 35 3.70 -6.13 -6.12
N ARG A 36 3.98 -7.44 -6.02
CA ARG A 36 4.92 -7.99 -5.02
C ARG A 36 6.37 -8.00 -5.50
N ALA A 37 6.69 -7.31 -6.60
CA ALA A 37 8.08 -7.07 -6.97
C ALA A 37 8.87 -6.58 -5.74
N PRO A 38 10.07 -7.12 -5.49
CA PRO A 38 10.88 -6.70 -4.36
C PRO A 38 11.12 -5.20 -4.46
N ARG A 39 10.55 -4.46 -3.50
CA ARG A 39 10.77 -3.01 -3.38
C ARG A 39 12.14 -2.82 -2.75
N GLU A 40 13.00 -2.09 -3.44
CA GLU A 40 14.27 -1.65 -2.88
C GLU A 40 14.00 -0.63 -1.79
N PHE A 41 14.65 -0.83 -0.64
CA PHE A 41 14.60 0.10 0.48
C PHE A 41 15.95 0.79 0.59
N TYR A 42 15.92 2.10 0.76
CA TYR A 42 17.09 2.91 1.03
C TYR A 42 17.12 3.28 2.51
N THR A 43 18.32 3.27 3.08
CA THR A 43 18.58 3.77 4.43
C THR A 43 18.96 5.24 4.37
N ALA A 44 18.44 6.02 5.30
CA ALA A 44 18.78 7.43 5.47
C ALA A 44 18.70 7.83 6.94
N THR A 45 19.29 8.96 7.30
CA THR A 45 19.19 9.54 8.63
C THR A 45 17.88 10.32 8.76
N CYS A 46 17.13 10.07 9.84
CA CYS A 46 15.91 10.79 10.15
C CYS A 46 16.22 12.25 10.51
N ALA A 47 15.60 13.20 9.82
CA ALA A 47 15.80 14.63 10.04
C ALA A 47 15.25 15.15 11.39
N ARG A 48 14.42 14.36 12.09
CA ARG A 48 13.85 14.75 13.39
C ARG A 48 14.63 14.17 14.57
N CYS A 49 14.92 12.88 14.56
CA CYS A 49 15.50 12.18 15.72
C CYS A 49 16.92 11.67 15.48
N GLY A 50 17.46 11.79 14.26
CA GLY A 50 18.80 11.28 13.91
C GLY A 50 18.91 9.76 13.77
N GLY A 51 17.84 9.00 14.02
CA GLY A 51 17.83 7.54 13.86
C GLY A 51 17.79 7.06 12.40
N GLU A 52 17.84 5.73 12.20
CA GLU A 52 17.73 5.11 10.87
C GLU A 52 16.29 5.18 10.34
N ALA A 53 16.15 5.61 9.09
CA ALA A 53 14.90 5.57 8.33
C ALA A 53 15.05 4.66 7.12
N LYS A 54 14.09 3.75 6.92
CA LYS A 54 13.98 2.89 5.74
C LYS A 54 12.85 3.38 4.85
N VAL A 55 13.18 3.81 3.63
CA VAL A 55 12.21 4.39 2.69
C VAL A 55 12.24 3.67 1.34
N PRO A 56 11.09 3.51 0.65
CA PRO A 56 11.01 2.82 -0.64
C PRO A 56 11.35 3.74 -1.83
N PHE A 57 11.97 4.90 -1.56
CA PHE A 57 12.35 5.88 -2.57
C PHE A 57 13.78 6.33 -2.27
N GLN A 58 14.53 6.67 -3.32
CA GLN A 58 15.89 7.16 -3.15
C GLN A 58 15.87 8.53 -2.43
N PRO A 59 16.54 8.67 -1.27
CA PRO A 59 16.65 9.94 -0.56
C PRO A 59 17.29 11.00 -1.45
N LYS A 60 16.68 12.18 -1.51
CA LYS A 60 17.23 13.36 -2.22
C LYS A 60 17.68 14.37 -1.18
N THR A 61 18.74 15.12 -1.48
CA THR A 61 19.28 16.17 -0.61
C THR A 61 18.28 17.31 -0.36
N ASP A 62 17.36 17.59 -1.29
CA ASP A 62 16.36 18.65 -1.16
C ASP A 62 15.20 18.34 -0.20
N ARG A 63 15.01 17.09 0.26
CA ARG A 63 13.82 16.68 1.02
C ARG A 63 14.18 15.91 2.28
N PRO A 64 13.70 16.33 3.47
CA PRO A 64 14.00 15.64 4.71
C PRO A 64 13.35 14.24 4.71
N VAL A 65 14.12 13.24 5.15
CA VAL A 65 13.62 11.88 5.37
C VAL A 65 13.26 11.72 6.85
N TYR A 66 12.14 11.06 7.14
CA TYR A 66 11.71 10.76 8.50
C TYR A 66 11.59 9.26 8.70
N CYS A 67 11.96 8.78 9.90
CA CYS A 67 11.66 7.40 10.29
C CYS A 67 10.14 7.22 10.45
N SER A 68 9.68 5.96 10.40
CA SER A 68 8.26 5.62 10.46
C SER A 68 7.53 6.23 11.66
N GLU A 69 8.19 6.27 12.83
CA GLU A 69 7.63 6.84 14.06
C GLU A 69 7.47 8.36 13.98
N CYS A 70 8.51 9.07 13.55
CA CYS A 70 8.47 10.52 13.40
C CYS A 70 7.43 10.94 12.34
N PHE A 71 7.31 10.18 11.24
CA PHE A 71 6.31 10.44 10.22
C PHE A 71 4.88 10.19 10.72
N ALA A 72 4.64 9.11 11.48
CA ALA A 72 3.35 8.83 12.09
C ALA A 72 2.93 9.95 13.06
N GLN A 73 3.85 10.42 13.90
CA GLN A 73 3.60 11.56 14.80
C GLN A 73 3.29 12.85 14.02
N MET A 74 4.00 13.12 12.92
CA MET A 74 3.71 14.28 12.05
C MET A 74 2.30 14.22 11.45
N ARG A 75 1.87 13.04 11.00
CA ARG A 75 0.55 12.81 10.41
C ARG A 75 -0.59 12.88 11.43
N ALA A 76 -0.32 12.63 12.70
CA ALA A 76 -1.29 12.77 13.78
C ALA A 76 -1.47 14.23 14.24
N ASN A 77 -0.44 15.06 14.06
CA ASN A 77 -0.42 16.45 14.53
C ASN A 77 -0.81 17.48 13.44
N GLY A 78 -1.22 17.05 12.25
CA GLY A 78 -1.60 17.93 11.13
C GLY A 78 -2.86 17.46 10.45
#